data_AF-A0A5R9C7L2-F1
#
_entry.id   AF-A0A5R9C7L2-F1
#
_cell.length_a   1.000
_cell.length_b   1.000
_cell.length_c   1.000
_cell.angle_alpha   90.00
_cell.angle_beta   90.00
_cell.angle_gamma   90.00
#
_symmetry.space_group_name_H-M   'P 1'
#
loop_
_entity.id
_entity.type
_entity.pdbx_description
1 polymer ?
#
loop_
_entity_poly.entity_id
_entity_poly.type
_entity_poly.pdbx_seq_one_letter_code
_entity_poly.pdbx_strand_id
1 'polypeptide(L)'
;MFFKETYKIFFKENTSDALWVIFGLIIMLTSANLTINGSSVIFFIGMMLLATSMFRLILVNHNFANNDLPKLNKNNVIDFIVSKNAFTFLFIVMILTLTTLSSSVLDKQFLNFSFFFKALAYTLFILGTENIIYIIHNRTIQGYAGGYKRDAAADIQVGVKGIIDSIPSFIFILLFSILFFFIDYTPSIYMALYYWLVCMITLIYFKKTEMNKGQS
;
A
#
# COMPACT_ATOMS: atom_id res chain seq x y z
N MET A 1 -14.13 -6.45 -12.61
CA MET A 1 -15.18 -6.44 -11.55
C MET A 1 -14.62 -5.94 -10.22
N PHE A 2 -13.58 -6.59 -9.69
CA PHE A 2 -12.97 -6.26 -8.39
C PHE A 2 -12.47 -4.82 -8.23
N PHE A 3 -11.95 -4.18 -9.28
CA PHE A 3 -11.52 -2.77 -9.21
C PHE A 3 -12.67 -1.82 -8.84
N LYS A 4 -13.81 -1.92 -9.54
CA LYS A 4 -14.99 -1.07 -9.31
C LYS A 4 -15.57 -1.29 -7.91
N GLU A 5 -15.56 -2.53 -7.43
CA GLU A 5 -16.02 -2.86 -6.08
C GLU A 5 -15.07 -2.32 -5.01
N THR A 6 -13.76 -2.43 -5.22
CA THR A 6 -12.74 -1.85 -4.34
C THR A 6 -12.93 -0.33 -4.23
N TYR A 7 -13.07 0.36 -5.38
CA TYR A 7 -13.35 1.79 -5.41
C TYR A 7 -14.64 2.13 -4.64
N LYS A 8 -15.70 1.36 -4.87
CA LYS A 8 -16.99 1.56 -4.19
C LYS A 8 -16.85 1.38 -2.68
N ILE A 9 -16.23 0.31 -2.20
CA ILE A 9 -16.05 0.09 -0.75
C ILE A 9 -15.20 1.20 -0.14
N PHE A 10 -14.11 1.58 -0.82
CA PHE A 10 -13.19 2.61 -0.33
C PHE A 10 -13.86 3.98 -0.16
N PHE A 11 -14.72 4.40 -1.11
CA PHE A 11 -15.32 5.73 -1.09
C PHE A 11 -16.77 5.79 -0.58
N LYS A 12 -17.52 4.68 -0.53
CA LYS A 12 -18.97 4.72 -0.29
C LYS A 12 -19.37 4.73 1.19
N GLU A 13 -18.59 4.15 2.11
CA GLU A 13 -19.00 4.06 3.52
C GLU A 13 -18.82 5.38 4.29
N ASN A 14 -17.82 6.20 3.95
CA ASN A 14 -17.74 7.58 4.44
C ASN A 14 -16.78 8.45 3.59
N THR A 15 -17.25 9.00 2.47
CA THR A 15 -16.41 9.74 1.50
C THR A 15 -15.71 10.95 2.14
N SER A 16 -16.38 11.62 3.09
CA SER A 16 -15.83 12.77 3.81
C SER A 16 -14.59 12.37 4.62
N ASP A 17 -14.66 11.29 5.39
CA ASP A 17 -13.53 10.83 6.21
C ASP A 17 -12.35 10.40 5.33
N ALA A 18 -12.62 9.69 4.23
CA ALA A 18 -11.58 9.29 3.29
C ALA A 18 -10.87 10.52 2.67
N LEU A 19 -11.61 11.57 2.32
CA LEU A 19 -11.05 12.82 1.80
C LEU A 19 -10.20 13.55 2.85
N TRP A 20 -10.65 13.60 4.11
CA TRP A 20 -9.87 14.18 5.21
C TRP A 20 -8.58 13.42 5.48
N VAL A 21 -8.60 12.10 5.41
CA VAL A 21 -7.40 11.27 5.53
C VAL A 21 -6.44 11.55 4.38
N ILE A 22 -6.93 11.58 3.13
CA ILE A 22 -6.11 11.92 1.95
C ILE A 22 -5.48 13.30 2.11
N PHE A 23 -6.27 14.30 2.52
CA PHE A 23 -5.79 15.66 2.74
C PHE A 23 -4.72 15.73 3.84
N GLY A 24 -4.96 15.06 4.97
CA GLY A 24 -3.99 14.96 6.07
C GLY A 24 -2.68 14.30 5.63
N LEU A 25 -2.76 13.20 4.86
CA LEU A 25 -1.58 12.52 4.31
C LEU A 25 -0.77 13.44 3.40
N ILE A 26 -1.42 14.19 2.52
CA ILE A 26 -0.75 15.15 1.63
C ILE A 26 -0.01 16.20 2.45
N ILE A 27 -0.64 16.79 3.47
CA ILE A 27 0.01 17.80 4.34
C ILE A 27 1.21 17.20 5.07
N MET A 28 1.06 16.01 5.66
CA MET A 28 2.13 15.36 6.43
C MET A 28 3.32 15.03 5.54
N LEU A 29 3.09 14.44 4.36
CA LEU A 29 4.14 14.09 3.43
C LEU A 29 4.77 15.32 2.78
N THR A 30 3.98 16.35 2.46
CA THR A 30 4.49 17.64 1.95
C THR A 30 5.41 18.28 2.97
N SER A 31 4.97 18.34 4.24
CA SER A 31 5.80 18.81 5.35
C SER A 31 7.08 17.97 5.46
N ALA A 32 6.97 16.64 5.54
CA ALA A 32 8.12 15.75 5.65
C ALA A 32 9.15 15.94 4.52
N ASN A 33 8.70 16.31 3.32
CA ASN A 33 9.58 16.63 2.21
C ASN A 33 10.26 18.01 2.36
N LEU A 34 9.58 19.01 2.93
CA LEU A 34 10.07 20.38 3.05
C LEU A 34 10.91 20.65 4.31
N THR A 35 10.63 20.01 5.45
CA THR A 35 11.16 20.44 6.76
C THR A 35 12.57 19.93 7.08
N ILE A 36 13.12 18.97 6.34
CA ILE A 36 14.36 18.28 6.76
C ILE A 36 15.49 18.60 5.80
N ASN A 37 16.36 19.54 6.21
CA ASN A 37 17.64 19.94 5.60
C ASN A 37 18.35 18.84 4.76
N GLY A 38 17.89 18.63 3.51
CA GLY A 38 18.48 17.68 2.56
C GLY A 38 18.21 16.18 2.80
N SER A 39 17.61 15.76 3.91
CA SER A 39 17.35 14.35 4.20
C SER A 39 15.85 14.03 4.08
N SER A 40 15.38 13.87 2.84
CA SER A 40 14.01 13.42 2.54
C SER A 40 13.74 11.95 2.94
N VAL A 41 14.55 11.36 3.82
CA VAL A 41 14.44 9.98 4.29
C VAL A 41 13.09 9.72 4.95
N ILE A 42 12.62 10.65 5.80
CA ILE A 42 11.31 10.51 6.46
C ILE A 42 10.18 10.49 5.45
N PHE A 43 10.26 11.32 4.40
CA PHE A 43 9.29 11.29 3.30
C PHE A 43 9.27 9.91 2.61
N PHE A 44 10.44 9.37 2.25
CA PHE A 44 10.50 8.08 1.59
C PHE A 44 10.00 6.94 2.49
N ILE A 45 10.35 6.94 3.78
CA ILE A 45 9.83 5.97 4.75
C ILE A 45 8.31 6.12 4.89
N GLY A 46 7.79 7.34 4.95
CA GLY A 46 6.36 7.62 4.96
C GLY A 46 5.64 7.06 3.72
N MET A 47 6.23 7.23 2.53
CA MET A 47 5.71 6.65 1.29
C MET A 47 5.76 5.12 1.28
N MET A 48 6.81 4.51 1.80
CA MET A 48 6.92 3.06 1.95
C MET A 48 5.85 2.52 2.92
N LEU A 49 5.66 3.18 4.07
CA LEU A 49 4.61 2.82 5.04
C LEU A 49 3.20 2.99 4.46
N LEU A 50 2.96 4.07 3.71
CA LEU A 50 1.69 4.29 3.03
C LEU A 50 1.40 3.16 2.03
N ALA A 51 2.41 2.72 1.29
CA ALA A 51 2.27 1.66 0.30
C ALA A 51 1.84 0.33 0.92
N THR A 52 2.55 -0.11 1.97
CA THR A 52 2.18 -1.28 2.77
C THR A 52 0.77 -1.13 3.36
N SER A 53 0.46 0.02 3.96
CA SER A 53 -0.82 0.24 4.65
C SER A 53 -1.99 0.15 3.67
N MET A 54 -1.86 0.77 2.50
CA MET A 54 -2.87 0.70 1.46
C MET A 54 -3.02 -0.70 0.89
N PHE A 55 -1.90 -1.39 0.61
CA PHE A 55 -1.95 -2.76 0.11
C PHE A 55 -2.72 -3.67 1.08
N ARG A 56 -2.37 -3.62 2.38
CA ARG A 56 -3.01 -4.45 3.41
C ARG A 56 -4.46 -4.05 3.65
N LEU A 57 -4.79 -2.76 3.60
CA LEU A 57 -6.17 -2.30 3.66
C LEU A 57 -7.02 -2.94 2.54
N ILE A 58 -6.48 -3.02 1.32
CA ILE A 58 -7.25 -3.44 0.14
C ILE A 58 -7.32 -4.97 -0.02
N LEU A 59 -6.27 -5.70 0.39
CA LEU A 59 -6.18 -7.16 0.22
C LEU A 59 -6.50 -7.97 1.49
N VAL A 60 -6.30 -7.39 2.68
CA VAL A 60 -6.32 -8.14 3.96
C VAL A 60 -7.46 -7.69 4.88
N ASN A 61 -7.90 -6.45 4.78
CA ASN A 61 -8.99 -5.95 5.62
C ASN A 61 -10.29 -6.73 5.34
N HIS A 62 -10.97 -7.09 6.42
CA HIS A 62 -12.19 -7.89 6.42
C HIS A 62 -13.32 -7.30 5.54
N ASN A 63 -13.47 -5.98 5.45
CA ASN A 63 -14.51 -5.36 4.63
C ASN A 63 -14.31 -5.65 3.13
N PHE A 64 -13.06 -5.62 2.67
CA PHE A 64 -12.71 -5.96 1.29
C PHE A 64 -12.70 -7.48 1.08
N ALA A 65 -12.08 -8.22 2.00
CA ALA A 65 -11.96 -9.67 1.92
C ALA A 65 -13.33 -10.36 1.87
N ASN A 66 -14.31 -9.92 2.66
CA ASN A 66 -15.65 -10.51 2.65
C ASN A 66 -16.43 -10.25 1.37
N ASN A 67 -16.17 -9.14 0.69
CA ASN A 67 -16.80 -8.89 -0.61
C ASN A 67 -16.14 -9.72 -1.73
N ASP A 68 -14.83 -9.94 -1.64
CA ASP A 68 -14.05 -10.48 -2.75
C ASP A 68 -13.86 -12.00 -2.69
N LEU A 69 -13.55 -12.56 -1.52
CA LEU A 69 -13.24 -13.98 -1.34
C LEU A 69 -14.39 -14.91 -1.79
N PRO A 70 -15.68 -14.62 -1.53
CA PRO A 70 -16.78 -15.47 -2.00
C PRO A 70 -16.93 -15.50 -3.53
N LYS A 71 -16.45 -14.47 -4.21
CA LYS A 71 -16.52 -14.35 -5.68
C LYS A 71 -15.27 -14.89 -6.36
N LEU A 72 -14.22 -15.17 -5.58
CA LEU A 72 -12.92 -15.54 -6.09
C LEU A 72 -12.92 -17.01 -6.53
N ASN A 73 -12.54 -17.25 -7.79
CA ASN A 73 -12.41 -18.56 -8.39
C ASN A 73 -11.17 -18.61 -9.30
N LYS A 74 -10.81 -19.80 -9.77
CA LYS A 74 -9.62 -20.02 -10.59
C LYS A 74 -9.54 -19.12 -11.83
N ASN A 75 -10.69 -18.80 -12.43
CA ASN A 75 -10.77 -18.06 -13.68
C ASN A 75 -10.56 -16.55 -13.47
N ASN A 76 -10.85 -16.04 -12.28
CA ASN A 76 -10.76 -14.60 -11.99
C ASN A 76 -9.63 -14.21 -11.01
N VAL A 77 -8.73 -15.14 -10.66
CA VAL A 77 -7.54 -14.86 -9.82
C VAL A 77 -6.66 -13.74 -10.40
N ILE A 78 -6.43 -13.75 -11.72
CA ILE A 78 -5.64 -12.72 -12.38
C ILE A 78 -6.35 -11.38 -12.22
N ASP A 79 -7.63 -11.30 -12.57
CA ASP A 79 -8.42 -10.09 -12.47
C ASP A 79 -8.45 -9.53 -11.05
N PHE A 80 -8.56 -10.40 -10.04
CA PHE A 80 -8.51 -10.03 -8.64
C PHE A 80 -7.16 -9.40 -8.28
N ILE A 81 -6.04 -10.11 -8.50
CA ILE A 81 -4.70 -9.64 -8.09
C ILE A 81 -4.32 -8.36 -8.85
N VAL A 82 -4.55 -8.32 -10.16
CA VAL A 82 -4.25 -7.15 -11.00
C VAL A 82 -5.12 -5.96 -10.58
N SER A 83 -6.42 -6.16 -10.35
CA SER A 83 -7.30 -5.06 -9.90
C SER A 83 -6.84 -4.46 -8.58
N LYS A 84 -6.46 -5.31 -7.62
CA LYS A 84 -6.05 -4.89 -6.28
C LYS A 84 -4.72 -4.13 -6.31
N ASN A 85 -3.74 -4.68 -7.01
CA ASN A 85 -2.44 -4.03 -7.21
C ASN A 85 -2.58 -2.72 -7.99
N ALA A 86 -3.39 -2.69 -9.04
CA ALA A 86 -3.62 -1.48 -9.83
C ALA A 86 -4.28 -0.38 -8.99
N PHE A 87 -5.28 -0.71 -8.17
CA PHE A 87 -5.91 0.28 -7.29
C PHE A 87 -4.91 0.85 -6.28
N THR A 88 -4.16 -0.01 -5.59
CA THR A 88 -3.13 0.42 -4.63
C THR A 88 -2.09 1.32 -5.29
N PHE A 89 -1.58 0.91 -6.46
CA PHE A 89 -0.60 1.66 -7.23
C PHE A 89 -1.14 3.04 -7.65
N LEU A 90 -2.33 3.10 -8.23
CA LEU A 90 -2.96 4.36 -8.65
C LEU A 90 -3.17 5.31 -7.46
N PHE A 91 -3.61 4.79 -6.32
CA PHE A 91 -3.78 5.59 -5.11
C PHE A 91 -2.45 6.20 -4.65
N ILE A 92 -1.38 5.42 -4.60
CA ILE A 92 -0.04 5.89 -4.21
C ILE A 92 0.47 6.94 -5.20
N VAL A 93 0.35 6.68 -6.51
CA VAL A 93 0.79 7.63 -7.55
C VAL A 93 0.02 8.95 -7.41
N MET A 94 -1.29 8.90 -7.12
CA MET A 94 -2.09 10.08 -6.83
C MET A 94 -1.53 10.87 -5.64
N ILE A 95 -1.30 10.22 -4.49
CA ILE A 95 -0.76 10.89 -3.29
C ILE A 95 0.65 11.45 -3.55
N LEU A 96 1.52 10.69 -4.21
CA LEU A 96 2.87 11.12 -4.55
C LEU A 96 2.86 12.33 -5.48
N THR A 97 1.98 12.33 -6.49
CA THR A 97 1.82 13.44 -7.44
C THR A 97 1.34 14.69 -6.72
N LEU A 98 0.27 14.57 -5.93
CA LEU A 98 -0.29 15.71 -5.17
C LEU A 98 0.72 16.27 -4.18
N THR A 99 1.48 15.41 -3.50
CA THR A 99 2.53 15.83 -2.57
C THR A 99 3.67 16.53 -3.29
N THR A 100 4.15 15.98 -4.41
CA THR A 100 5.24 16.58 -5.19
C THR A 100 4.83 17.94 -5.76
N LEU A 101 3.61 18.04 -6.28
CA LEU A 101 3.02 19.31 -6.74
C LEU A 101 2.93 20.33 -5.59
N SER A 102 2.43 19.90 -4.43
CA SER A 102 2.29 20.77 -3.26
C SER A 102 3.65 21.28 -2.76
N SER A 103 4.65 20.40 -2.69
CA SER A 103 6.03 20.78 -2.34
C SER A 103 6.62 21.77 -3.34
N SER A 104 6.46 21.55 -4.66
CA SER A 104 6.96 22.47 -5.68
C SER A 104 6.32 23.84 -5.62
N VAL A 105 5.01 23.93 -5.34
CA VAL A 105 4.31 25.20 -5.15
C VAL A 105 4.83 25.96 -3.93
N LEU A 106 5.05 25.25 -2.81
CA LEU A 106 5.49 25.87 -1.55
C LEU A 106 6.96 26.29 -1.57
N ASP A 107 7.83 25.46 -2.15
CA ASP A 107 9.27 25.76 -2.27
C ASP A 107 9.60 26.65 -3.48
N LYS A 108 8.60 26.98 -4.31
CA LYS A 108 8.73 27.77 -5.55
C LYS A 108 9.76 27.20 -6.53
N GLN A 109 9.96 25.88 -6.50
CA GLN A 109 10.88 25.18 -7.39
C GLN A 109 10.13 24.39 -8.47
N PHE A 110 10.81 24.15 -9.60
CA PHE A 110 10.29 23.24 -10.62
C PHE A 110 10.12 21.82 -10.08
N LEU A 111 9.24 21.04 -10.73
CA LEU A 111 8.99 19.65 -10.35
C LEU A 111 10.26 18.82 -10.43
N ASN A 112 10.68 18.26 -9.30
CA ASN A 112 11.84 17.39 -9.22
C ASN A 112 11.45 15.95 -9.64
N PHE A 113 11.51 15.69 -10.96
CA PHE A 113 11.20 14.37 -11.51
C PHE A 113 12.13 13.26 -11.00
N SER A 114 13.40 13.57 -10.76
CA SER A 114 14.35 12.59 -10.20
C SER A 114 13.90 12.11 -8.82
N PHE A 115 13.46 13.03 -7.97
CA PHE A 115 12.89 12.72 -6.67
C PHE A 115 11.60 11.91 -6.80
N PHE A 116 10.69 12.31 -7.70
CA PHE A 116 9.45 11.60 -7.97
C PHE A 116 9.70 10.14 -8.39
N PHE A 117 10.59 9.90 -9.35
CA PHE A 117 10.91 8.55 -9.82
C PHE A 117 11.63 7.72 -8.77
N LYS A 118 12.47 8.34 -7.93
CA LYS A 118 13.13 7.67 -6.80
C LYS A 118 12.11 7.21 -5.76
N ALA A 119 11.16 8.08 -5.38
CA ALA A 119 10.08 7.74 -4.47
C ALA A 119 9.20 6.61 -5.04
N LEU A 120 8.84 6.72 -6.32
CA LEU A 120 8.05 5.70 -7.01
C LEU A 120 8.77 4.34 -7.06
N ALA A 121 10.09 4.33 -7.33
CA ALA A 121 10.90 3.12 -7.34
C ALA A 121 10.90 2.44 -5.96
N TYR A 122 11.13 3.19 -4.87
CA TYR A 122 11.10 2.64 -3.51
C TYR A 122 9.74 2.06 -3.16
N THR A 123 8.66 2.76 -3.53
CA THR A 123 7.31 2.25 -3.29
C THR A 123 7.01 0.98 -4.10
N LEU A 124 7.48 0.87 -5.35
CA LEU A 124 7.30 -0.35 -6.14
C LEU A 124 8.01 -1.57 -5.54
N PHE A 125 9.19 -1.38 -4.93
CA PHE A 125 9.83 -2.45 -4.15
C PHE A 125 8.94 -2.92 -3.00
N ILE A 126 8.38 -1.99 -2.22
CA ILE A 126 7.45 -2.35 -1.14
C ILE A 126 6.23 -3.09 -1.67
N LEU A 127 5.57 -2.59 -2.72
CA LEU A 127 4.41 -3.26 -3.30
C LEU A 127 4.75 -4.66 -3.84
N GLY A 128 5.95 -4.84 -4.41
CA GLY A 128 6.44 -6.16 -4.83
C GLY A 128 6.55 -7.10 -3.64
N THR A 129 7.19 -6.65 -2.56
CA THR A 129 7.37 -7.44 -1.35
C THR A 129 6.05 -7.76 -0.66
N GLU A 130 5.10 -6.83 -0.60
CA GLU A 130 3.75 -7.08 -0.07
C GLU A 130 3.03 -8.20 -0.82
N ASN A 131 3.20 -8.31 -2.13
CA ASN A 131 2.66 -9.45 -2.89
C ASN A 131 3.26 -10.79 -2.42
N ILE A 132 4.57 -10.82 -2.09
CA ILE A 132 5.23 -12.02 -1.56
C ILE A 132 4.79 -12.31 -0.13
N ILE A 133 4.72 -11.30 0.73
CA ILE A 133 4.24 -11.43 2.10
C ILE A 133 2.82 -12.00 2.09
N TYR A 134 1.96 -11.51 1.20
CA TYR A 134 0.57 -11.99 1.08
C TYR A 134 0.46 -13.46 0.66
N ILE A 135 1.47 -14.06 0.02
CA ILE A 135 1.48 -15.51 -0.22
C ILE A 135 1.52 -16.26 1.11
N ILE A 136 2.37 -15.81 2.04
CA ILE A 136 2.68 -16.50 3.29
C ILE A 136 1.74 -16.06 4.43
N HIS A 137 1.30 -14.80 4.41
CA HIS A 137 0.60 -14.13 5.50
C HIS A 137 -0.68 -13.45 5.00
N ASN A 138 -1.66 -14.26 4.57
CA ASN A 138 -2.92 -13.80 3.98
C ASN A 138 -4.09 -13.66 4.98
N ARG A 139 -3.83 -13.69 6.29
CA ARG A 139 -4.87 -13.73 7.32
C ARG A 139 -5.67 -12.43 7.31
N THR A 140 -6.98 -12.53 7.15
CA THR A 140 -7.88 -11.37 7.17
C THR A 140 -7.85 -10.67 8.52
N ILE A 141 -7.77 -9.34 8.51
CA ILE A 141 -7.72 -8.51 9.72
C ILE A 141 -9.04 -7.78 9.87
N GLN A 142 -9.61 -7.82 11.08
CA GLN A 142 -10.84 -7.08 11.39
C GLN A 142 -10.62 -5.57 11.21
N GLY A 143 -11.58 -4.91 10.58
CA GLY A 143 -11.62 -3.44 10.57
C GLY A 143 -12.06 -2.89 11.92
N TYR A 144 -11.79 -1.60 12.16
CA TYR A 144 -12.35 -0.88 13.30
C TYR A 144 -13.88 -0.84 13.21
N ALA A 145 -14.55 -0.95 14.35
CA ALA A 145 -16.02 -0.87 14.39
C ALA A 145 -16.46 0.58 14.09
N GLY A 146 -17.33 0.75 13.08
CA GLY A 146 -17.98 2.03 12.79
C GLY A 146 -19.24 2.22 13.65
N GLY A 147 -19.48 3.43 14.16
CA GLY A 147 -20.72 3.80 14.85
C GLY A 147 -20.54 4.65 16.11
N TYR A 148 -21.67 5.13 16.68
CA TYR A 148 -21.70 6.06 17.82
C TYR A 148 -21.37 5.40 19.18
N LYS A 149 -21.38 4.07 19.25
CA LYS A 149 -20.95 3.29 20.44
C LYS A 149 -19.68 2.52 20.10
N ARG A 150 -18.54 3.18 20.21
CA ARG A 150 -17.22 2.54 20.08
C ARG A 150 -16.82 1.94 21.41
N ASP A 151 -16.45 0.66 21.38
CA ASP A 151 -15.74 0.05 22.49
C ASP A 151 -14.24 0.31 22.30
N ALA A 152 -13.70 1.25 23.08
CA ALA A 152 -12.31 1.63 23.00
C ALA A 152 -11.35 0.46 23.29
N ALA A 153 -11.72 -0.47 24.17
CA ALA A 153 -10.89 -1.62 24.49
C ALA A 153 -10.84 -2.60 23.31
N ALA A 154 -11.98 -2.84 22.66
CA ALA A 154 -12.04 -3.66 21.45
C ALA A 154 -11.26 -3.03 20.28
N ASP A 155 -11.39 -1.72 20.09
CA ASP A 155 -10.65 -0.99 19.04
C ASP A 155 -9.13 -1.04 19.26
N ILE A 156 -8.66 -0.93 20.51
CA ILE A 156 -7.24 -1.06 20.84
C ILE A 156 -6.75 -2.48 20.52
N GLN A 157 -7.53 -3.51 20.87
CA GLN A 157 -7.16 -4.90 20.57
C GLN A 157 -7.06 -5.15 19.06
N VAL A 158 -8.02 -4.63 18.28
CA VAL A 158 -7.98 -4.69 16.80
C VAL A 158 -6.73 -3.98 16.27
N GLY A 159 -6.40 -2.80 16.81
CA GLY A 159 -5.20 -2.05 16.44
C GLY A 159 -3.90 -2.80 16.74
N VAL A 160 -3.74 -3.31 17.96
CA VAL A 160 -2.54 -4.08 18.37
C VAL A 160 -2.37 -5.33 17.51
N LYS A 161 -3.46 -6.07 17.27
CA LYS A 161 -3.42 -7.24 16.40
C LYS A 161 -3.02 -6.86 14.97
N GLY A 162 -3.56 -5.76 14.45
CA GLY A 162 -3.18 -5.22 13.15
C GLY A 162 -1.70 -4.89 13.03
N ILE A 163 -1.11 -4.29 14.08
CA ILE A 163 0.34 -4.00 14.16
C ILE A 163 1.16 -5.29 14.15
N ILE A 164 0.78 -6.28 14.96
CA ILE A 164 1.47 -7.58 15.02
C ILE A 164 1.43 -8.25 13.64
N ASP A 165 0.28 -8.26 12.98
CA ASP A 165 0.13 -8.82 11.63
C ASP A 165 0.89 -7.98 10.56
N SER A 166 1.38 -6.78 10.91
CA SER A 166 2.17 -5.90 10.03
C SER A 166 3.68 -6.11 10.19
N ILE A 167 4.12 -6.89 11.19
CA ILE A 167 5.54 -7.10 11.50
C ILE A 167 6.33 -7.54 10.26
N PRO A 168 5.88 -8.50 9.43
CA PRO A 168 6.61 -8.88 8.23
C PRO A 168 6.88 -7.68 7.31
N SER A 169 5.89 -6.83 7.08
CA SER A 169 6.02 -5.63 6.27
C SER A 169 7.02 -4.64 6.87
N PHE A 170 6.97 -4.41 8.18
CA PHE A 170 7.91 -3.50 8.86
C PHE A 170 9.35 -3.99 8.81
N ILE A 171 9.58 -5.30 8.89
CA ILE A 171 10.93 -5.89 8.70
C ILE A 171 11.44 -5.55 7.29
N PHE A 172 10.63 -5.71 6.25
CA PHE A 172 11.06 -5.37 4.89
C PHE A 172 11.25 -3.88 4.67
N ILE A 173 10.41 -3.02 5.26
CA ILE A 173 10.64 -1.56 5.23
C ILE A 173 11.99 -1.22 5.89
N LEU A 174 12.33 -1.85 7.02
CA LEU A 174 13.62 -1.66 7.67
C LEU A 174 14.78 -2.13 6.77
N LEU A 175 14.69 -3.33 6.18
CA LEU A 175 15.70 -3.86 5.27
C LEU A 175 15.91 -2.95 4.05
N PHE A 176 14.83 -2.48 3.43
CA PHE A 176 14.93 -1.53 2.32
C PHE A 176 15.43 -0.17 2.75
N SER A 177 15.09 0.31 3.96
CA SER A 177 15.64 1.56 4.48
C SER A 177 17.16 1.47 4.66
N ILE A 178 17.67 0.34 5.16
CA ILE A 178 19.12 0.08 5.22
C ILE A 178 19.70 0.07 3.80
N LEU A 179 19.10 -0.68 2.88
CA LEU A 179 19.58 -0.78 1.50
C LEU A 179 19.61 0.58 0.79
N PHE A 180 18.55 1.36 0.90
CA PHE A 180 18.35 2.60 0.14
C PHE A 180 19.00 3.84 0.75
N PHE A 181 19.20 3.88 2.07
CA PHE A 181 19.72 5.06 2.76
C PHE A 181 21.06 4.84 3.45
N PHE A 182 21.36 3.63 3.92
CA PHE A 182 22.63 3.33 4.57
C PHE A 182 23.68 2.79 3.57
N ILE A 183 23.25 1.91 2.66
CA ILE A 183 24.10 1.38 1.57
C ILE A 183 24.06 2.31 0.33
N ASP A 184 23.14 3.29 0.31
CA ASP A 184 22.92 4.23 -0.79
C ASP A 184 22.64 3.56 -2.14
N TYR A 185 21.97 2.40 -2.10
CA TYR A 185 21.50 1.74 -3.30
C TYR A 185 20.32 2.49 -3.92
N THR A 186 20.47 2.95 -5.15
CA THR A 186 19.45 3.71 -5.89
C THR A 186 18.96 2.92 -7.11
N PRO A 187 17.92 2.08 -6.96
CA PRO A 187 17.39 1.29 -8.06
C PRO A 187 16.77 2.20 -9.13
N SER A 188 16.98 1.83 -10.40
CA SER A 188 16.25 2.46 -11.48
C SER A 188 14.77 2.12 -11.41
N ILE A 189 13.92 3.00 -11.95
CA ILE A 189 12.47 2.75 -12.02
C ILE A 189 12.15 1.47 -12.80
N TYR A 190 12.94 1.14 -13.82
CA TYR A 190 12.79 -0.08 -14.61
C TYR A 190 13.03 -1.35 -13.76
N MET A 191 14.06 -1.33 -12.90
CA MET A 191 14.33 -2.44 -12.00
C MET A 191 13.22 -2.61 -10.95
N ALA A 192 12.70 -1.51 -10.42
CA ALA A 192 11.59 -1.53 -9.48
C ALA A 192 10.30 -2.07 -10.12
N LEU A 193 9.99 -1.64 -11.35
CA LEU A 193 8.86 -2.16 -12.13
C LEU A 193 9.00 -3.66 -12.41
N TYR A 194 10.18 -4.09 -12.84
CA TYR A 194 10.47 -5.50 -13.07
C TYR A 194 10.27 -6.33 -11.80
N TYR A 195 10.84 -5.88 -10.67
CA TYR A 195 10.67 -6.54 -9.37
C TYR A 195 9.19 -6.67 -8.99
N TRP A 196 8.44 -5.57 -9.08
CA TRP A 196 7.00 -5.57 -8.76
C TRP A 196 6.21 -6.55 -9.64
N LEU A 197 6.47 -6.57 -10.95
CA LEU A 197 5.82 -7.50 -11.89
C LEU A 197 6.14 -8.96 -11.59
N VAL A 198 7.40 -9.29 -11.31
CA VAL A 198 7.82 -10.65 -10.97
C VAL A 198 7.11 -11.12 -9.69
N CYS A 199 7.05 -10.28 -8.65
CA CYS A 199 6.33 -10.59 -7.42
C CYS A 199 4.82 -10.79 -7.66
N MET A 200 4.21 -9.96 -8.51
CA MET A 200 2.80 -10.10 -8.86
C MET A 200 2.50 -11.41 -9.61
N ILE A 201 3.34 -11.75 -10.60
CA ILE A 201 3.24 -13.03 -11.34
C ILE A 201 3.39 -14.21 -10.38
N THR A 202 4.33 -14.11 -9.42
CA THR A 202 4.55 -15.13 -8.39
C THR A 202 3.30 -15.32 -7.54
N LEU A 203 2.69 -14.24 -7.06
CA LEU A 203 1.44 -14.30 -6.31
C LEU A 203 0.30 -14.96 -7.11
N ILE A 204 0.16 -14.61 -8.40
CA ILE A 204 -0.84 -15.21 -9.31
C ILE A 204 -0.63 -16.72 -9.41
N TYR A 205 0.62 -17.17 -9.62
CA TYR A 205 0.96 -18.58 -9.72
C TYR A 205 0.61 -19.35 -8.44
N PHE A 206 1.03 -18.84 -7.28
CA PHE A 206 0.73 -19.47 -5.99
C PHE A 206 -0.77 -19.54 -5.72
N LYS A 207 -1.52 -18.45 -5.94
CA LYS A 207 -2.97 -18.43 -5.71
C LYS A 207 -3.74 -19.38 -6.63
N LYS A 208 -3.36 -19.47 -7.91
CA LYS A 208 -3.94 -20.47 -8.82
C LYS A 208 -3.66 -21.90 -8.36
N THR A 209 -2.47 -22.15 -7.82
CA THR A 209 -2.05 -23.47 -7.33
C THR A 209 -2.82 -23.86 -6.06
N GLU A 210 -3.00 -22.93 -5.11
CA GLU A 210 -3.81 -23.15 -3.90
C GLU A 210 -5.25 -23.57 -4.25
N MET A 211 -5.87 -22.91 -5.22
CA MET A 211 -7.24 -23.23 -5.66
C MET A 211 -7.35 -24.59 -6.34
N ASN A 212 -6.31 -25.05 -7.03
CA ASN A 212 -6.30 -26.39 -7.61
C ASN A 212 -6.24 -27.49 -6.54
N LYS A 213 -5.55 -27.24 -5.42
CA LYS A 213 -5.44 -28.21 -4.31
C LYS A 213 -6.70 -28.31 -3.45
N GLY A 214 -7.52 -27.25 -3.41
CA GLY A 214 -8.79 -27.25 -2.68
C GLY A 214 -9.96 -27.91 -3.42
N GLN A 215 -9.75 -28.43 -4.64
CA GLN A 215 -10.76 -29.09 -5.47
C GLN A 215 -10.49 -30.59 -5.69
N SER A 216 -9.43 -31.14 -5.07
CA SER A 216 -9.07 -32.58 -5.07
C SER A 216 -9.39 -33.22 -3.72
#